data_AF-A0A963QZ81-F1
#
_entry.id   AF-A0A963QZ81-F1
#
_cell.length_a   1.000
_cell.length_b   1.000
_cell.length_c   1.000
_cell.angle_alpha   90.00
_cell.angle_beta   90.00
_cell.angle_gamma   90.00
#
_symmetry.space_group_name_H-M   'P 1'
#
loop_
_entity.id
_entity.type
_entity.pdbx_description
1 polymer ?
#
loop_
_entity_poly.entity_id
_entity_poly.type
_entity_poly.pdbx_seq_one_letter_code
_entity_poly.pdbx_strand_id
1 'polypeptide(L)'
;MTLVWGPWSDRAFHLDKMSLRDLLGAYFSYYAIQAYILVTLACIIGVAMTATSITGPLIATVVVVLLYPLVEYLLHRYVLHAQFLFKHPATARAWKRIHYDHHQNPHELAVLFGALYTTLPTIAIITLPIGWLIDGLPGALSALAAGTVMFSIYEFVHCIQHLPFNPRNRIMREIKRRHLAHHFHSERGNYGITQNMFDRVFGTFYAQPRDVPRSSTVYNLGYGPEQKRTYPWVAELSEDDETYARRRKRRAA
;
A
#
# COMPACT_ATOMS: atom_id res chain seq x y z
N MET A 1 12.56 15.81 -3.74
CA MET A 1 12.33 16.09 -2.31
C MET A 1 10.84 16.24 -2.06
N THR A 2 10.20 15.24 -1.45
CA THR A 2 8.90 15.45 -0.79
C THR A 2 9.18 16.17 0.51
N LEU A 3 8.73 17.41 0.63
CA LEU A 3 8.76 18.17 1.88
C LEU A 3 7.87 17.44 2.90
N VAL A 4 8.48 16.65 3.77
CA VAL A 4 7.82 16.05 4.92
C VAL A 4 7.74 17.15 5.98
N TRP A 5 6.60 17.83 6.06
CA TRP A 5 6.33 18.81 7.13
C TRP A 5 5.82 18.11 8.40
N GLY A 6 6.18 18.65 9.56
CA GLY A 6 5.73 18.18 10.87
C GLY A 6 6.75 17.29 11.60
N PRO A 7 6.36 16.56 12.68
CA PRO A 7 7.26 15.77 13.54
C PRO A 7 8.00 14.59 12.86
N TRP A 8 7.92 14.53 11.53
CA TRP A 8 8.43 13.49 10.64
C TRP A 8 9.64 13.92 9.82
N SER A 9 10.00 15.22 9.81
CA SER A 9 11.14 15.71 9.03
C SER A 9 12.49 15.18 9.53
N ASP A 10 12.60 14.93 10.84
CA ASP A 10 13.88 14.66 11.50
C ASP A 10 13.98 13.26 12.15
N ARG A 11 12.94 12.41 12.05
CA ARG A 11 12.95 11.05 12.60
C ARG A 11 12.68 9.99 11.54
N ALA A 12 13.66 9.11 11.33
CA ALA A 12 13.44 7.88 10.56
C ALA A 12 12.64 6.89 11.41
N PHE A 13 11.38 6.66 11.05
CA PHE A 13 10.54 5.63 11.68
C PHE A 13 10.84 4.27 11.05
N HIS A 14 11.46 3.41 11.84
CA HIS A 14 11.86 2.06 11.44
C HIS A 14 10.94 1.03 12.09
N LEU A 15 10.10 0.38 11.29
CA LEU A 15 9.04 -0.50 11.77
C LEU A 15 9.57 -1.69 12.58
N ASP A 16 10.73 -2.23 12.22
CA ASP A 16 11.43 -3.31 12.94
C ASP A 16 11.94 -2.89 14.34
N LYS A 17 11.88 -1.60 14.69
CA LYS A 17 12.31 -1.05 15.98
C LYS A 17 11.16 -0.39 16.75
N MET A 18 9.94 -0.48 16.23
CA MET A 18 8.76 0.16 16.81
C MET A 18 7.89 -0.84 17.58
N SER A 19 7.33 -0.39 18.70
CA SER A 19 6.21 -1.07 19.34
C SER A 19 4.89 -0.73 18.63
N LEU A 20 3.82 -1.44 18.98
CA LEU A 20 2.48 -1.07 18.51
C LEU A 20 2.06 0.34 18.97
N ARG A 21 2.52 0.77 20.17
CA ARG A 21 2.24 2.12 20.69
C ARG A 21 2.93 3.18 19.85
N ASP A 22 4.18 2.95 19.47
CA ASP A 22 4.92 3.86 18.58
C ASP A 22 4.25 3.94 17.22
N LEU A 23 3.79 2.80 16.67
CA LEU A 23 3.04 2.78 15.42
C LEU A 23 1.74 3.59 15.53
N LEU A 24 0.96 3.46 16.60
CA LEU A 24 -0.28 4.23 16.76
C LEU A 24 -0.01 5.74 16.74
N GLY A 25 0.99 6.21 17.51
CA GLY A 25 1.36 7.63 17.52
C GLY A 25 1.87 8.12 16.16
N ALA A 26 2.67 7.31 15.49
CA ALA A 26 3.13 7.59 14.14
C ALA A 26 1.95 7.64 13.16
N TYR A 27 1.22 6.53 12.99
CA TYR A 27 0.13 6.39 12.04
C TYR A 27 -0.87 7.56 12.06
N PHE A 28 -1.37 7.96 13.24
CA PHE A 28 -2.32 9.08 13.35
C PHE A 28 -1.69 10.48 13.25
N SER A 29 -0.37 10.61 13.40
CA SER A 29 0.34 11.87 13.14
C SER A 29 0.77 12.03 11.67
N TYR A 30 0.59 11.01 10.84
CA TYR A 30 0.95 11.07 9.43
C TYR A 30 -0.08 11.89 8.63
N TYR A 31 0.39 12.90 7.89
CA TYR A 31 -0.47 13.86 7.20
C TYR A 31 -1.44 13.20 6.20
N ALA A 32 -1.04 12.12 5.52
CA ALA A 32 -1.92 11.45 4.57
C ALA A 32 -3.08 10.74 5.29
N ILE A 33 -2.83 10.12 6.45
CA ILE A 33 -3.87 9.51 7.28
C ILE A 33 -4.85 10.59 7.77
N GLN A 34 -4.32 11.73 8.23
CA GLN A 34 -5.16 12.87 8.62
C GLN A 34 -6.01 13.37 7.44
N ALA A 35 -5.44 13.47 6.24
CA ALA A 35 -6.18 13.84 5.04
C ALA A 35 -7.28 12.82 4.70
N TYR A 36 -7.03 11.50 4.81
CA TYR A 36 -8.05 10.48 4.61
C TYR A 36 -9.18 10.57 5.63
N ILE A 37 -8.87 10.85 6.89
CA ILE A 37 -9.87 11.09 7.94
C ILE A 37 -10.72 12.32 7.58
N LEU A 38 -10.10 13.43 7.20
CA LEU A 38 -10.81 14.65 6.82
C LEU A 38 -11.70 14.46 5.58
N VAL A 39 -11.20 13.78 4.55
CA VAL A 39 -12.00 13.43 3.35
C VAL A 39 -13.19 12.55 3.74
N THR A 40 -12.97 11.55 4.60
CA THR A 40 -14.04 10.67 5.09
C THR A 40 -15.11 11.47 5.82
N LEU A 41 -14.72 12.34 6.75
CA LEU A 41 -15.65 13.19 7.50
C LEU A 41 -16.42 14.15 6.59
N ALA A 42 -15.73 14.80 5.65
CA ALA A 42 -16.36 15.69 4.67
C ALA A 42 -17.38 14.95 3.80
N CYS A 43 -17.06 13.73 3.36
CA CYS A 43 -17.99 12.89 2.61
C CYS A 43 -19.20 12.47 3.44
N ILE A 44 -19.02 12.08 4.71
CA ILE A 44 -20.13 11.74 5.61
C ILE A 44 -21.05 12.93 5.84
N ILE A 45 -20.49 14.13 6.06
CA ILE A 45 -21.26 15.37 6.17
C ILE A 45 -22.03 15.63 4.86
N GLY A 46 -21.37 15.51 3.72
CA GLY A 46 -22.00 15.68 2.41
C GLY A 46 -23.14 14.70 2.17
N VAL A 47 -23.00 13.42 2.57
CA VAL A 47 -24.09 12.43 2.52
C VAL A 47 -25.25 12.88 3.42
N ALA A 48 -24.98 13.30 4.67
CA ALA A 48 -26.02 13.76 5.58
C ALA A 48 -26.78 15.00 5.06
N MET A 49 -26.12 15.85 4.27
CA MET A 49 -26.72 17.05 3.68
C MET A 49 -27.49 16.80 2.38
N THR A 50 -27.18 15.72 1.65
CA THR A 50 -27.67 15.51 0.27
C THR A 50 -28.54 14.27 0.11
N ALA A 51 -28.40 13.27 0.98
CA ALA A 51 -29.16 12.03 0.89
C ALA A 51 -30.60 12.23 1.39
N THR A 52 -31.57 11.79 0.60
CA THR A 52 -32.98 11.73 1.02
C THR A 52 -33.31 10.41 1.73
N SER A 53 -32.44 9.39 1.61
CA SER A 53 -32.55 8.08 2.25
C SER A 53 -31.15 7.50 2.49
N ILE A 54 -31.00 6.67 3.53
CA ILE A 54 -29.73 5.98 3.84
C ILE A 54 -29.47 4.77 2.93
N THR A 55 -30.48 4.29 2.20
CA THR A 55 -30.40 3.01 1.48
C THR A 55 -29.35 3.05 0.37
N GLY A 56 -29.37 4.08 -0.49
CA GLY A 56 -28.40 4.24 -1.58
C GLY A 56 -26.95 4.36 -1.10
N PRO A 57 -26.64 5.28 -0.15
CA PRO A 57 -25.30 5.39 0.43
C PRO A 57 -24.83 4.10 1.11
N LEU A 58 -25.72 3.41 1.83
CA LEU A 58 -25.40 2.13 2.47
C LEU A 58 -25.03 1.05 1.45
N ILE A 59 -25.80 0.93 0.36
CA ILE A 59 -25.48 -0.01 -0.73
C ILE A 59 -24.12 0.35 -1.35
N ALA A 60 -23.87 1.63 -1.64
CA ALA A 60 -22.59 2.08 -2.18
C ALA A 60 -21.41 1.74 -1.27
N THR A 61 -21.56 1.96 0.04
CA THR A 61 -20.56 1.57 1.05
C THR A 61 -20.28 0.07 1.02
N VAL A 62 -21.34 -0.76 1.08
CA VAL A 62 -21.21 -2.23 1.10
C VAL A 62 -20.53 -2.73 -0.17
N VAL A 63 -20.92 -2.21 -1.34
CA VAL A 63 -20.30 -2.58 -2.62
C VAL A 63 -18.80 -2.27 -2.63
N VAL A 64 -18.40 -1.06 -2.21
CA VAL A 64 -16.97 -0.69 -2.15
C VAL A 64 -16.20 -1.57 -1.16
N VAL A 65 -16.75 -1.84 0.03
CA VAL A 65 -16.11 -2.69 1.04
C VAL A 65 -15.89 -4.12 0.51
N LEU A 66 -16.88 -4.68 -0.20
CA LEU A 66 -16.77 -6.02 -0.78
C LEU A 66 -15.80 -6.09 -1.97
N LEU A 67 -15.74 -5.03 -2.78
CA LEU A 67 -14.81 -4.93 -3.91
C LEU A 67 -13.37 -4.63 -3.48
N TYR A 68 -13.17 -4.00 -2.32
CA TYR A 68 -11.87 -3.51 -1.89
C TYR A 68 -10.76 -4.58 -1.95
N PRO A 69 -10.93 -5.81 -1.44
CA PRO A 69 -9.84 -6.80 -1.47
C PRO A 69 -9.48 -7.27 -2.88
N LEU A 70 -10.42 -7.20 -3.84
CA LEU A 70 -10.14 -7.49 -5.25
C LEU A 70 -9.27 -6.36 -5.83
N VAL A 71 -9.65 -5.11 -5.58
CA VAL A 71 -8.92 -3.93 -6.02
C VAL A 71 -7.51 -3.90 -5.42
N GLU A 72 -7.37 -4.19 -4.13
CA GLU A 72 -6.09 -4.35 -3.44
C GLU A 72 -5.19 -5.35 -4.18
N TYR A 73 -5.71 -6.56 -4.42
CA TYR A 73 -4.98 -7.61 -5.12
C TYR A 73 -4.54 -7.19 -6.53
N LEU A 74 -5.48 -6.63 -7.32
CA LEU A 74 -5.22 -6.23 -8.70
C LEU A 74 -4.21 -5.09 -8.78
N LEU A 75 -4.34 -4.07 -7.95
CA LEU A 75 -3.39 -2.96 -7.92
C LEU A 75 -2.02 -3.44 -7.47
N HIS A 76 -1.94 -4.26 -6.42
CA HIS A 76 -0.67 -4.77 -5.94
C HIS A 76 0.04 -5.57 -7.04
N ARG A 77 -0.64 -6.55 -7.65
CA ARG A 77 -0.05 -7.41 -8.68
C ARG A 77 0.25 -6.68 -9.99
N TYR A 78 -0.68 -5.88 -10.51
CA TYR A 78 -0.62 -5.38 -11.88
C TYR A 78 -0.20 -3.90 -12.00
N VAL A 79 -0.14 -3.16 -10.90
CA VAL A 79 0.32 -1.75 -10.89
C VAL A 79 1.58 -1.62 -10.05
N LEU A 80 1.56 -2.09 -8.79
CA LEU A 80 2.69 -1.93 -7.88
C LEU A 80 3.90 -2.81 -8.30
N HIS A 81 3.66 -4.01 -8.81
CA HIS A 81 4.69 -4.89 -9.40
C HIS A 81 4.90 -4.72 -10.91
N ALA A 82 4.30 -3.70 -11.53
CA ALA A 82 4.32 -3.53 -12.98
C ALA A 82 5.71 -3.17 -13.52
N GLN A 83 6.33 -4.07 -14.29
CA GLN A 83 7.64 -3.80 -14.89
C GLN A 83 7.60 -2.82 -16.06
N PHE A 84 6.43 -2.53 -16.65
CA PHE A 84 6.34 -1.59 -17.76
C PHE A 84 6.43 -0.12 -17.29
N LEU A 85 6.09 0.18 -16.03
CA LEU A 85 6.08 1.55 -15.53
C LEU A 85 7.49 2.14 -15.37
N PHE A 86 8.50 1.32 -15.06
CA PHE A 86 9.89 1.81 -15.04
C PHE A 86 10.47 2.03 -16.43
N LYS A 87 9.83 1.54 -17.50
CA LYS A 87 10.37 1.67 -18.87
C LYS A 87 10.19 3.06 -19.46
N HIS A 88 9.31 3.88 -18.88
CA HIS A 88 8.99 5.22 -19.37
C HIS A 88 9.32 6.29 -18.33
N PRO A 89 9.98 7.40 -18.70
CA PRO A 89 10.43 8.43 -17.74
C PRO A 89 9.27 9.08 -16.98
N ALA A 90 8.12 9.28 -17.64
CA ALA A 90 6.95 9.91 -17.01
C ALA A 90 6.35 9.08 -15.87
N THR A 91 6.54 7.75 -15.87
CA THR A 91 5.97 6.84 -14.88
C THR A 91 6.99 6.27 -13.90
N ALA A 92 8.28 6.32 -14.24
CA ALA A 92 9.37 5.77 -13.43
C ALA A 92 9.41 6.31 -12.00
N ARG A 93 9.24 7.63 -11.81
CA ARG A 93 9.22 8.24 -10.48
C ARG A 93 8.04 7.77 -9.63
N ALA A 94 6.86 7.64 -10.24
CA ALA A 94 5.68 7.12 -9.56
C ALA A 94 5.89 5.65 -9.18
N TRP A 95 6.32 4.80 -10.12
CA TRP A 95 6.61 3.39 -9.87
C TRP A 95 7.63 3.19 -8.73
N LYS A 96 8.71 3.98 -8.74
CA LYS A 96 9.71 3.98 -7.68
C LYS A 96 9.05 4.21 -6.31
N ARG A 97 8.22 5.26 -6.20
CA ARG A 97 7.63 5.70 -4.94
C ARG A 97 6.47 4.82 -4.45
N ILE A 98 5.64 4.29 -5.35
CA ILE A 98 4.42 3.58 -4.94
C ILE A 98 4.73 2.20 -4.35
N HIS A 99 5.87 1.57 -4.70
CA HIS A 99 6.17 0.24 -4.18
C HIS A 99 7.64 -0.21 -4.22
N TYR A 100 8.40 0.14 -5.27
CA TYR A 100 9.80 -0.29 -5.39
C TYR A 100 10.65 0.12 -4.17
N ASP A 101 10.49 1.36 -3.68
CA ASP A 101 11.20 1.85 -2.49
C ASP A 101 10.86 1.05 -1.24
N HIS A 102 9.61 0.60 -1.12
CA HIS A 102 9.19 -0.26 -0.02
C HIS A 102 9.84 -1.66 -0.13
N HIS A 103 9.89 -2.27 -1.31
CA HIS A 103 10.62 -3.53 -1.51
C HIS A 103 12.11 -3.41 -1.22
N GLN A 104 12.72 -2.29 -1.59
CA GLN A 104 14.12 -2.04 -1.28
C GLN A 104 14.33 -1.81 0.22
N ASN A 105 13.44 -1.08 0.90
CA ASN A 105 13.53 -0.70 2.32
C ASN A 105 12.23 -1.02 3.09
N PRO A 106 11.94 -2.31 3.34
CA PRO A 106 10.64 -2.74 3.88
C PRO A 106 10.35 -2.29 5.31
N HIS A 107 11.38 -1.84 6.05
CA HIS A 107 11.23 -1.34 7.41
C HIS A 107 11.10 0.18 7.49
N GLU A 108 11.30 0.92 6.40
CA GLU A 108 11.14 2.37 6.42
C GLU A 108 9.66 2.75 6.28
N LEU A 109 9.08 3.32 7.34
CA LEU A 109 7.66 3.66 7.39
C LEU A 109 7.26 4.71 6.33
N ALA A 110 8.16 5.64 6.00
CA ALA A 110 7.87 6.73 5.05
C ALA A 110 7.64 6.26 3.61
N VAL A 111 8.20 5.10 3.23
CA VAL A 111 8.01 4.48 1.90
C VAL A 111 6.96 3.38 1.92
N LEU A 112 6.57 2.90 3.10
CA LEU A 112 5.43 1.99 3.27
C LEU A 112 4.11 2.71 2.97
N PHE A 113 3.93 3.93 3.52
CA PHE A 113 2.71 4.70 3.26
C PHE A 113 2.57 5.10 1.80
N GLY A 114 1.39 4.87 1.23
CA GLY A 114 0.98 5.42 -0.05
C GLY A 114 1.06 6.94 -0.05
N ALA A 115 1.69 7.51 -1.09
CA ALA A 115 1.77 8.95 -1.23
C ALA A 115 0.37 9.53 -1.52
N LEU A 116 -0.01 10.60 -0.82
CA LEU A 116 -1.36 11.17 -0.93
C LEU A 116 -1.74 11.51 -2.37
N TYR A 117 -0.81 12.08 -3.15
CA TYR A 117 -1.02 12.53 -4.52
C TYR A 117 -1.16 11.39 -5.55
N THR A 118 -0.71 10.17 -5.25
CA THR A 118 -0.95 9.00 -6.10
C THR A 118 -2.17 8.22 -5.63
N THR A 119 -2.37 8.15 -4.32
CA THR A 119 -3.32 7.25 -3.69
C THR A 119 -4.74 7.82 -3.69
N LEU A 120 -4.92 9.06 -3.21
CA LEU A 120 -6.27 9.65 -3.11
C LEU A 120 -6.95 9.76 -4.49
N PRO A 121 -6.27 10.20 -5.58
CA PRO A 121 -6.88 10.17 -6.91
C PRO A 121 -7.25 8.75 -7.36
N THR A 122 -6.43 7.74 -7.06
CA THR A 122 -6.73 6.34 -7.39
C THR A 122 -7.98 5.85 -6.66
N ILE A 123 -8.11 6.12 -5.36
CA ILE A 123 -9.32 5.80 -4.58
C ILE A 123 -10.54 6.49 -5.20
N ALA A 124 -10.42 7.78 -5.53
CA ALA A 124 -11.53 8.55 -6.09
C ALA A 124 -11.96 8.05 -7.48
N ILE A 125 -11.00 7.79 -8.37
CA ILE A 125 -11.25 7.26 -9.73
C ILE A 125 -11.99 5.92 -9.67
N ILE A 126 -11.68 5.07 -8.70
CA ILE A 126 -12.31 3.76 -8.56
C ILE A 126 -13.68 3.89 -7.89
N THR A 127 -13.80 4.65 -6.80
CA THR A 127 -15.00 4.61 -5.94
C THR A 127 -16.10 5.59 -6.37
N LEU A 128 -15.76 6.79 -6.84
CA LEU A 128 -16.77 7.80 -7.21
C LEU A 128 -17.72 7.30 -8.31
N PRO A 129 -17.26 6.68 -9.42
CA PRO A 129 -18.18 6.18 -10.44
C PRO A 129 -19.10 5.08 -9.92
N ILE A 130 -18.58 4.18 -9.07
CA ILE A 130 -19.36 3.08 -8.48
C ILE A 130 -20.51 3.66 -7.64
N GLY A 131 -20.20 4.58 -6.74
CA GLY A 131 -21.20 5.21 -5.89
C GLY A 131 -22.20 6.07 -6.68
N TRP A 132 -21.72 6.80 -7.68
CA TRP A 132 -22.58 7.62 -8.54
C TRP A 132 -23.63 6.80 -9.27
N LEU A 133 -23.27 5.63 -9.78
CA LEU A 133 -24.20 4.72 -10.45
C LEU A 133 -25.26 4.13 -9.52
N ILE A 134 -25.01 4.11 -8.20
CA ILE A 134 -25.94 3.54 -7.22
C ILE A 134 -26.95 4.58 -6.74
N ASP A 135 -26.50 5.80 -6.41
CA ASP A 135 -27.36 6.82 -5.79
C ASP A 135 -26.91 8.27 -6.09
N GLY A 136 -26.27 8.50 -7.24
CA GLY A 136 -25.79 9.84 -7.62
C GLY A 136 -24.78 10.40 -6.62
N LEU A 137 -24.93 11.68 -6.26
CA LEU A 137 -23.98 12.38 -5.39
C LEU A 137 -23.85 11.74 -3.99
N PRO A 138 -24.93 11.43 -3.24
CA PRO A 138 -24.84 10.71 -1.97
C PRO A 138 -24.11 9.36 -2.08
N GLY A 139 -24.41 8.59 -3.11
CA GLY A 139 -23.74 7.32 -3.36
C GLY A 139 -22.24 7.50 -3.62
N ALA A 140 -21.86 8.47 -4.46
CA ALA A 140 -20.46 8.77 -4.78
C ALA A 140 -19.66 9.19 -3.54
N LEU A 141 -20.21 10.09 -2.71
CA LEU A 141 -19.58 10.52 -1.46
C LEU A 141 -19.41 9.36 -0.48
N SER A 142 -20.44 8.53 -0.34
CA SER A 142 -20.40 7.36 0.55
C SER A 142 -19.39 6.30 0.08
N ALA A 143 -19.32 6.06 -1.23
CA ALA A 143 -18.31 5.18 -1.84
C ALA A 143 -16.88 5.69 -1.64
N LEU A 144 -16.65 7.00 -1.80
CA LEU A 144 -15.34 7.61 -1.54
C LEU A 144 -14.95 7.49 -0.06
N ALA A 145 -15.88 7.77 0.87
CA ALA A 145 -15.66 7.59 2.30
C ALA A 145 -15.31 6.14 2.66
N ALA A 146 -16.04 5.16 2.11
CA ALA A 146 -15.73 3.75 2.30
C ALA A 146 -14.35 3.39 1.76
N GLY A 147 -13.98 3.91 0.58
CA GLY A 147 -12.66 3.69 -0.03
C GLY A 147 -11.52 4.24 0.82
N THR A 148 -11.63 5.45 1.36
CA THR A 148 -10.60 6.06 2.21
C THR A 148 -10.47 5.37 3.57
N VAL A 149 -11.58 4.91 4.15
CA VAL A 149 -11.57 4.10 5.39
C VAL A 149 -10.89 2.75 5.15
N MET A 150 -11.28 2.03 4.09
CA MET A 150 -10.69 0.74 3.76
C MET A 150 -9.20 0.86 3.44
N PHE A 151 -8.78 1.92 2.73
CA PHE A 151 -7.37 2.19 2.49
C PHE A 151 -6.59 2.50 3.77
N SER A 152 -7.18 3.25 4.70
CA SER A 152 -6.57 3.48 6.01
C SER A 152 -6.39 2.15 6.77
N ILE A 153 -7.42 1.30 6.80
CA ILE A 153 -7.32 -0.04 7.42
C ILE A 153 -6.20 -0.87 6.76
N TYR A 154 -6.14 -0.88 5.43
CA TYR A 154 -5.08 -1.54 4.66
C TYR A 154 -3.69 -1.06 5.09
N GLU A 155 -3.46 0.25 5.13
CA GLU A 155 -2.17 0.85 5.54
C GLU A 155 -1.77 0.43 6.96
N PHE A 156 -2.74 0.42 7.88
CA PHE A 156 -2.50 0.04 9.27
C PHE A 156 -2.15 -1.45 9.39
N VAL A 157 -2.89 -2.32 8.69
CA VAL A 157 -2.59 -3.76 8.61
C VAL A 157 -1.21 -3.98 8.02
N HIS A 158 -0.88 -3.29 6.93
CA HIS A 158 0.42 -3.37 6.28
C HIS A 158 1.55 -2.99 7.25
N CYS A 159 1.40 -1.89 8.00
CA CYS A 159 2.37 -1.49 9.02
C CYS A 159 2.57 -2.57 10.10
N ILE A 160 1.49 -3.17 10.62
CA ILE A 160 1.56 -4.23 11.64
C ILE A 160 2.38 -5.43 11.14
N GLN A 161 2.27 -5.76 9.86
CA GLN A 161 2.98 -6.90 9.26
C GLN A 161 4.50 -6.71 9.31
N HIS A 162 5.00 -5.47 9.34
CA HIS A 162 6.43 -5.15 9.42
C HIS A 162 6.97 -4.89 10.84
N LEU A 163 6.12 -4.87 11.88
CA LEU A 163 6.57 -4.69 13.28
C LEU A 163 7.32 -5.93 13.82
N PRO A 164 8.24 -5.82 14.79
CA PRO A 164 9.07 -6.92 15.30
C PRO A 164 8.34 -7.82 16.32
N PHE A 165 7.04 -8.09 16.12
CA PHE A 165 6.27 -8.99 16.99
C PHE A 165 5.33 -9.89 16.20
N ASN A 166 4.90 -10.97 16.84
CA ASN A 166 3.94 -11.90 16.25
C ASN A 166 2.51 -11.62 16.75
N PRO A 167 1.57 -11.18 15.89
CA PRO A 167 0.20 -10.83 16.30
C PRO A 167 -0.51 -11.97 17.01
N ARG A 168 -1.24 -11.72 18.10
CA ARG A 168 -1.99 -12.79 18.82
C ARG A 168 -3.13 -13.38 17.97
N ASN A 169 -3.76 -12.56 17.13
CA ASN A 169 -4.81 -13.00 16.21
C ASN A 169 -4.22 -13.91 15.12
N ARG A 170 -4.82 -15.10 14.93
CA ARG A 170 -4.35 -16.11 13.96
C ARG A 170 -4.38 -15.61 12.52
N ILE A 171 -5.42 -14.88 12.13
CA ILE A 171 -5.58 -14.33 10.78
C ILE A 171 -4.47 -13.32 10.50
N MET A 172 -4.28 -12.35 11.41
CA MET A 172 -3.23 -11.32 11.29
C MET A 172 -1.83 -11.94 11.23
N ARG A 173 -1.58 -12.98 12.04
CA ARG A 173 -0.33 -13.74 12.02
C ARG A 173 -0.06 -14.37 10.66
N GLU A 174 -1.10 -14.94 10.05
CA GLU A 174 -0.99 -15.66 8.79
C GLU A 174 -0.78 -14.70 7.61
N ILE A 175 -1.55 -13.60 7.53
CA ILE A 175 -1.32 -12.58 6.49
C ILE A 175 0.05 -11.93 6.64
N LYS A 176 0.50 -11.65 7.86
CA LYS A 176 1.88 -11.19 8.13
C LYS A 176 2.92 -12.17 7.61
N ARG A 177 2.80 -13.44 7.93
CA ARG A 177 3.75 -14.47 7.51
C ARG A 177 3.84 -14.54 5.99
N ARG A 178 2.71 -14.42 5.28
CA ARG A 178 2.65 -14.42 3.82
C ARG A 178 3.26 -13.16 3.21
N HIS A 179 2.94 -12.00 3.77
CA HIS A 179 3.49 -10.71 3.35
C HIS A 179 5.02 -10.65 3.52
N LEU A 180 5.54 -11.14 4.64
CA LEU A 180 6.99 -11.25 4.85
C LEU A 180 7.62 -12.25 3.86
N ALA A 181 6.95 -13.37 3.55
CA ALA A 181 7.44 -14.28 2.52
C ALA A 181 7.47 -13.60 1.13
N HIS A 182 6.48 -12.76 0.83
CA HIS A 182 6.45 -11.95 -0.38
C HIS A 182 7.66 -11.01 -0.47
N HIS A 183 8.00 -10.29 0.60
CA HIS A 183 9.15 -9.37 0.60
C HIS A 183 10.53 -10.04 0.67
N PHE A 184 10.65 -11.20 1.33
CA PHE A 184 11.97 -11.76 1.66
C PHE A 184 12.30 -13.07 0.92
N HIS A 185 11.31 -13.70 0.30
CA HIS A 185 11.48 -14.97 -0.41
C HIS A 185 11.08 -14.90 -1.87
N SER A 186 9.84 -14.51 -2.19
CA SER A 186 9.36 -14.40 -3.57
C SER A 186 8.20 -13.43 -3.71
N GLU A 187 8.44 -12.36 -4.47
CA GLU A 187 7.49 -11.28 -4.77
C GLU A 187 6.49 -11.65 -5.88
N ARG A 188 6.54 -12.90 -6.36
CA ARG A 188 5.72 -13.42 -7.48
C ARG A 188 4.38 -14.04 -7.04
N GLY A 189 4.05 -13.93 -5.76
CA GLY A 189 2.80 -14.42 -5.19
C GLY A 189 2.54 -13.82 -3.80
N ASN A 190 1.43 -14.23 -3.17
CA ASN A 190 0.95 -13.65 -1.91
C ASN A 190 0.81 -12.12 -1.97
N TYR A 191 0.11 -11.62 -2.99
CA TYR A 191 -0.16 -10.19 -3.20
C TYR A 191 -1.23 -9.64 -2.23
N GLY A 192 -2.02 -10.48 -1.58
CA GLY A 192 -3.00 -10.05 -0.61
C GLY A 192 -2.36 -9.58 0.70
N ILE A 193 -2.57 -8.32 1.05
CA ILE A 193 -2.09 -7.68 2.28
C ILE A 193 -3.11 -7.89 3.41
N THR A 194 -4.38 -7.56 3.18
CA THR A 194 -5.42 -7.66 4.23
C THR A 194 -6.01 -9.07 4.32
N GLN A 195 -6.01 -9.80 3.21
CA GLN A 195 -6.58 -11.13 3.08
C GLN A 195 -6.02 -11.85 1.85
N ASN A 196 -6.21 -13.18 1.75
CA ASN A 196 -5.54 -14.02 0.75
C ASN A 196 -6.51 -14.74 -0.22
N MET A 197 -7.79 -14.37 -0.22
CA MET A 197 -8.79 -15.01 -1.07
C MET A 197 -8.43 -14.87 -2.54
N PHE A 198 -8.05 -13.67 -2.98
CA PHE A 198 -7.73 -13.42 -4.39
C PHE A 198 -6.41 -14.05 -4.83
N ASP A 199 -5.44 -14.23 -3.92
CA ASP A 199 -4.28 -15.06 -4.23
C ASP A 199 -4.67 -16.50 -4.57
N ARG A 200 -5.67 -17.06 -3.88
CA ARG A 200 -6.18 -18.41 -4.17
C ARG A 200 -6.96 -18.44 -5.47
N VAL A 201 -7.85 -17.47 -5.68
CA VAL A 201 -8.67 -17.36 -6.90
C VAL A 201 -7.80 -17.25 -8.15
N PHE A 202 -6.73 -16.45 -8.09
CA PHE A 202 -5.85 -16.19 -9.24
C PHE A 202 -4.57 -17.03 -9.27
N GLY A 203 -4.46 -18.05 -8.39
CA GLY A 203 -3.35 -19.00 -8.41
C GLY A 203 -1.98 -18.42 -8.02
N THR A 204 -1.94 -17.33 -7.25
CA THR A 204 -0.70 -16.71 -6.74
C THR A 204 -0.44 -17.00 -5.26
N PHE A 205 -1.31 -17.81 -4.64
CA PHE A 205 -1.14 -18.23 -3.25
C PHE A 205 -0.03 -19.30 -3.12
N TYR A 206 0.91 -19.08 -2.20
CA TYR A 206 1.81 -20.13 -1.72
C TYR A 206 1.83 -20.16 -0.19
N ALA A 207 1.72 -21.37 0.36
CA ALA A 207 1.51 -21.55 1.79
C ALA A 207 2.81 -21.37 2.58
N GLN A 208 3.93 -21.89 2.11
CA GLN A 208 5.23 -21.80 2.76
C GLN A 208 6.29 -21.31 1.76
N PRO A 209 7.34 -20.60 2.21
CA PRO A 209 8.42 -20.16 1.32
C PRO A 209 8.99 -21.31 0.47
N ARG A 210 9.19 -22.49 1.06
CA ARG A 210 9.71 -23.67 0.36
C ARG A 210 8.85 -24.17 -0.81
N ASP A 211 7.59 -23.76 -0.89
CA ASP A 211 6.68 -24.21 -1.94
C ASP A 211 6.98 -23.52 -3.29
N VAL A 212 7.79 -22.46 -3.28
CA VAL A 212 8.19 -21.71 -4.48
C VAL A 212 9.70 -21.44 -4.49
N PRO A 213 10.35 -21.34 -5.66
CA PRO A 213 11.74 -20.91 -5.74
C PRO A 213 11.94 -19.51 -5.16
N ARG A 214 13.11 -19.29 -4.53
CA ARG A 214 13.50 -17.95 -4.07
C ARG A 214 13.72 -17.05 -5.28
N SER A 215 13.11 -15.87 -5.25
CA SER A 215 13.28 -14.89 -6.32
C SER A 215 14.53 -14.03 -6.07
N SER A 216 15.33 -13.83 -7.11
CA SER A 216 16.49 -12.92 -7.09
C SER A 216 16.08 -11.44 -7.17
N THR A 217 14.79 -11.17 -7.44
CA THR A 217 14.27 -9.83 -7.72
C THR A 217 13.38 -9.28 -6.62
N VAL A 218 13.29 -9.95 -5.46
CA VAL A 218 12.45 -9.52 -4.33
C VAL A 218 12.69 -8.06 -3.90
N TYR A 219 13.91 -7.56 -4.04
CA TYR A 219 14.23 -6.18 -3.64
C TYR A 219 14.05 -5.19 -4.79
N ASN A 220 14.19 -5.59 -6.05
CA ASN A 220 14.24 -4.67 -7.20
C ASN A 220 13.08 -4.82 -8.19
N LEU A 221 12.16 -5.77 -7.95
CA LEU A 221 10.98 -6.02 -8.78
C LEU A 221 11.32 -6.29 -10.26
N GLY A 222 12.53 -6.82 -10.51
CA GLY A 222 13.06 -7.11 -11.84
C GLY A 222 13.74 -5.94 -12.53
N TYR A 223 13.95 -4.82 -11.84
CA TYR A 223 14.77 -3.71 -12.31
C TYR A 223 16.26 -3.99 -12.06
N GLY A 224 16.80 -4.97 -12.80
CA GLY A 224 18.19 -5.43 -12.71
C GLY A 224 19.19 -4.60 -13.52
N PRO A 225 20.47 -5.04 -13.59
CA PRO A 225 21.53 -4.30 -14.28
C PRO A 225 21.26 -4.01 -15.76
N GLU A 226 20.62 -4.94 -16.46
CA GLU A 226 20.22 -4.75 -17.86
C GLU A 226 19.14 -3.68 -17.99
N GLN A 227 18.08 -3.76 -17.18
CA GLN A 227 16.98 -2.78 -17.21
C GLN A 227 17.47 -1.38 -16.85
N LYS A 228 18.44 -1.25 -15.94
CA LYS A 228 19.09 0.03 -15.62
C LYS A 228 19.85 0.65 -16.79
N ARG A 229 20.46 -0.17 -17.65
CA ARG A 229 21.16 0.32 -18.85
C ARG A 229 20.16 0.79 -19.92
N THR A 230 19.06 0.05 -20.09
CA THR A 230 18.05 0.36 -21.12
C THR A 230 17.07 1.47 -20.70
N TYR A 231 16.71 1.53 -19.41
CA TYR A 231 15.70 2.43 -18.85
C TYR A 231 16.25 3.12 -17.59
N PRO A 232 17.18 4.10 -17.73
CA PRO A 232 17.97 4.59 -16.60
C PRO A 232 17.17 5.44 -15.59
N TRP A 233 15.94 5.82 -15.92
CA TRP A 233 15.11 6.79 -15.19
C TRP A 233 14.98 6.51 -13.69
N VAL A 234 14.78 5.25 -13.28
CA VAL A 234 14.68 4.90 -11.85
C VAL A 234 16.06 4.94 -11.19
N ALA A 235 17.12 4.55 -11.91
CA ALA A 235 18.49 4.58 -11.39
C ALA A 235 18.97 6.01 -11.17
N GLU A 236 18.65 6.93 -12.09
CA GLU A 236 18.93 8.37 -11.95
C GLU A 236 18.24 9.02 -10.74
N LEU A 237 17.11 8.45 -10.29
CA LEU A 237 16.37 8.89 -9.10
C LEU A 237 16.84 8.20 -7.80
N SER A 238 17.67 7.16 -7.90
CA SER A 238 18.05 6.29 -6.78
C SER A 238 19.50 6.55 -6.37
N GLU A 239 19.78 6.43 -5.07
CA GLU A 239 21.15 6.12 -4.65
C GLU A 239 21.55 4.75 -5.24
N ASP A 240 22.84 4.49 -5.45
CA ASP A 240 23.28 3.21 -6.02
C ASP A 240 22.90 2.02 -5.11
N ASP A 241 22.66 0.85 -5.72
CA ASP A 241 22.22 -0.36 -5.00
C ASP A 241 23.18 -0.79 -3.89
N GLU A 242 24.47 -0.50 -4.05
CA GLU A 242 25.50 -0.87 -3.10
C GLU A 242 25.38 -0.02 -1.82
N THR A 243 25.13 1.28 -1.97
CA THR A 243 24.79 2.19 -0.88
C THR A 243 23.53 1.74 -0.15
N TYR A 244 22.50 1.33 -0.88
CA TYR A 244 21.26 0.78 -0.30
C TYR A 244 21.53 -0.53 0.48
N ALA A 245 22.31 -1.45 -0.11
CA ALA A 245 22.69 -2.71 0.51
C ALA A 245 23.56 -2.51 1.77
N ARG A 246 24.49 -1.55 1.75
CA ARG A 246 25.31 -1.17 2.91
C ARG A 246 24.47 -0.57 4.04
N ARG A 247 23.52 0.34 3.73
CA ARG A 247 22.58 0.88 4.73
C ARG A 247 21.76 -0.23 5.38
N ARG A 248 21.26 -1.18 4.59
CA ARG A 248 20.52 -2.34 5.11
C ARG A 248 21.38 -3.20 6.04
N LYS A 249 22.63 -3.52 5.67
CA LYS A 249 23.56 -4.28 6.52
C LYS A 249 23.89 -3.56 7.83
N ARG A 250 24.14 -2.25 7.78
CA ARG A 250 24.42 -1.43 8.97
C ARG A 250 23.21 -1.31 9.91
N ARG A 251 21.99 -1.42 9.40
CA ARG A 251 20.76 -1.31 10.20
C ARG A 251 20.34 -2.64 10.86
N ALA A 252 20.78 -3.75 10.28
CA ALA A 252 20.57 -5.11 10.79
C ALA A 252 21.62 -5.55 11.83
N ALA A 253 22.72 -4.80 11.95
CA ALA A 253 23.71 -4.92 13.02
C ALA A 253 23.32 -4.01 14.20
#